data_AF-A0A1Q3L865-F1
#
_entry.id   AF-A0A1Q3L865-F1
#
_cell.length_a   1.000
_cell.length_b   1.000
_cell.length_c   1.000
_cell.angle_alpha   90.00
_cell.angle_beta   90.00
_cell.angle_gamma   90.00
#
_symmetry.space_group_name_H-M   'P 1'
#
loop_
_entity.id
_entity.type
_entity.pdbx_description
1 polymer ?
#
loop_
_entity_poly.entity_id
_entity_poly.type
_entity_poly.pdbx_seq_one_letter_code
_entity_poly.pdbx_strand_id
1 'polypeptide(L)'
;MLDLGFRLGWMHEFADTARPMTAAFAAAPTSQFTVFGATPQRDSAVVGFSAATALGDHSSLFVAYDGEIGGGTDNHALRAGFKIRW
;
A
#
# COMPACT_ATOMS: atom_id res chain seq x y z
N MET A 1 6.36 21.39 20.46
CA MET A 1 5.60 20.27 21.05
C MET A 1 5.62 19.12 20.05
N LEU A 2 5.83 17.89 20.54
CA LEU A 2 5.82 16.68 19.70
C LEU A 2 4.38 16.16 19.61
N ASP A 3 3.90 15.95 18.39
CA ASP A 3 2.63 15.30 18.06
C ASP A 3 2.92 13.85 17.66
N LEU A 4 2.14 12.91 18.19
CA LEU A 4 2.24 11.48 17.91
C LEU A 4 0.87 10.96 17.48
N GLY A 5 0.86 10.18 16.41
CA GLY A 5 -0.35 9.55 15.87
C GLY A 5 -0.19 8.06 15.70
N PHE A 6 -1.26 7.32 16.01
CA PHE A 6 -1.40 5.89 15.72
C PHE A 6 -2.70 5.64 14.96
N ARG A 7 -2.67 4.68 14.02
CA ARG A 7 -3.82 4.28 13.22
C ARG A 7 -3.87 2.77 13.09
N LEU A 8 -5.07 2.20 13.22
CA LEU A 8 -5.37 0.81 12.93
C LEU A 8 -6.60 0.75 12.02
N GLY A 9 -6.59 -0.15 11.05
CA GLY A 9 -7.68 -0.35 10.11
C GLY A 9 -7.71 -1.76 9.53
N TRP A 10 -8.80 -2.08 8.85
CA TRP A 10 -9.00 -3.30 8.08
C TRP A 10 -9.51 -2.92 6.70
N MET A 11 -8.98 -3.59 5.68
CA MET A 11 -9.37 -3.41 4.29
C MET A 11 -9.85 -4.74 3.72
N HIS A 12 -10.90 -4.66 2.90
CA HIS A 12 -11.47 -5.81 2.19
C HIS A 12 -11.53 -5.53 0.68
N GLU A 13 -11.04 -6.47 -0.13
CA GLU A 13 -11.12 -6.46 -1.59
C GLU A 13 -12.42 -7.11 -2.07
N PHE A 14 -13.31 -6.27 -2.62
CA PHE A 14 -14.63 -6.69 -3.09
C PHE A 14 -14.65 -7.12 -4.56
N ALA A 15 -13.62 -6.78 -5.35
CA ALA A 15 -13.56 -7.12 -6.76
C ALA A 15 -13.34 -8.62 -7.00
N ASP A 16 -13.48 -9.03 -8.27
CA ASP A 16 -13.07 -10.35 -8.69
C ASP A 16 -11.56 -10.52 -8.50
N THR A 17 -11.18 -11.59 -7.82
CA THR A 17 -9.78 -11.93 -7.51
C THR A 17 -9.19 -12.89 -8.52
N ALA A 18 -9.96 -13.34 -9.51
CA ALA A 18 -9.46 -14.15 -10.61
C ALA A 18 -8.41 -13.34 -11.40
N ARG A 19 -7.24 -13.95 -11.62
CA ARG A 19 -6.15 -13.35 -12.40
C ARG A 19 -5.78 -14.23 -13.61
N PRO A 20 -6.69 -14.42 -14.58
CA PRO A 20 -6.38 -15.16 -15.79
C PRO A 20 -5.49 -14.32 -16.72
N MET A 21 -4.46 -14.95 -17.27
CA MET A 21 -3.62 -14.40 -18.34
C MET A 21 -3.68 -15.33 -19.54
N THR A 22 -4.23 -14.86 -20.65
CA THR A 22 -4.20 -15.59 -21.93
C THR A 22 -2.96 -15.18 -22.72
N ALA A 23 -2.19 -16.16 -23.18
CA ALA A 23 -0.98 -15.96 -23.95
C ALA A 23 -0.86 -17.01 -25.07
N ALA A 24 0.06 -16.76 -26.01
CA ALA A 24 0.47 -17.72 -27.05
C ALA A 24 1.97 -17.54 -27.33
N PHE A 25 2.62 -18.57 -27.86
CA PHE A 25 4.00 -18.45 -28.33
C PHE A 25 4.05 -17.64 -29.61
N ALA A 26 5.05 -16.77 -29.76
CA ALA A 26 5.22 -15.96 -30.97
C ALA A 26 5.34 -16.82 -32.26
N ALA A 27 5.95 -17.99 -32.16
CA ALA A 27 6.08 -18.95 -33.26
C ALA A 27 4.81 -19.79 -33.52
N ALA A 28 3.80 -19.73 -32.64
CA ALA A 28 2.54 -20.47 -32.75
C ALA A 28 1.35 -19.62 -32.25
N PRO A 29 1.01 -18.52 -32.94
CA PRO A 29 0.09 -17.50 -32.43
C PRO A 29 -1.38 -17.95 -32.30
N THR A 30 -1.77 -19.05 -32.97
CA THR A 30 -3.12 -19.62 -32.88
C THR A 30 -3.28 -20.61 -31.72
N SER A 31 -2.18 -21.05 -31.09
CA SER A 31 -2.19 -21.99 -29.98
C SER A 31 -2.20 -21.24 -28.64
N GLN A 32 -3.36 -20.70 -28.27
CA GLN A 32 -3.54 -19.95 -27.03
C GLN A 32 -3.64 -20.87 -25.81
N PHE A 33 -3.16 -20.37 -24.67
CA PHE A 33 -3.31 -20.99 -23.37
C PHE A 33 -3.61 -19.93 -22.31
N THR A 34 -4.31 -20.32 -21.24
CA THR A 34 -4.60 -19.44 -20.10
C THR A 34 -3.85 -19.95 -18.87
N VAL A 35 -3.17 -19.03 -18.17
CA VAL A 35 -2.54 -19.29 -16.88
C VAL A 35 -3.28 -18.49 -15.81
N PHE A 36 -3.49 -19.10 -14.65
CA PHE A 36 -4.05 -18.42 -13.49
C PHE A 36 -2.92 -17.99 -12.56
N GLY A 37 -2.88 -16.68 -12.27
CA GLY A 37 -1.95 -16.13 -11.28
C GLY A 37 -2.36 -16.46 -9.84
N ALA A 38 -1.48 -16.10 -8.89
CA ALA A 38 -1.80 -16.19 -7.47
C ALA A 38 -3.07 -15.37 -7.15
N THR A 39 -4.01 -15.99 -6.44
CA THR A 39 -5.24 -15.30 -6.02
C THR A 39 -4.91 -14.35 -4.87
N PRO A 40 -5.20 -13.05 -4.98
CA PRO A 40 -5.04 -12.10 -3.88
C PRO A 40 -5.82 -12.53 -2.65
N GLN A 41 -5.26 -12.31 -1.46
CA GLN A 41 -6.08 -12.38 -0.26
C GLN A 41 -7.02 -11.17 -0.24
N ARG A 42 -8.22 -11.38 0.29
CA ARG A 42 -9.25 -10.34 0.30
C ARG A 42 -9.11 -9.38 1.46
N ASP A 43 -8.47 -9.81 2.54
CA ASP A 43 -8.46 -9.06 3.78
C ASP A 43 -7.03 -8.64 4.14
N SER A 44 -6.86 -7.37 4.51
CA SER A 44 -5.60 -6.86 5.01
C SER A 44 -5.78 -5.99 6.25
N ALA A 45 -4.83 -6.09 7.17
CA ALA A 45 -4.73 -5.20 8.31
C ALA A 45 -3.87 -4.00 7.93
N VAL A 46 -4.30 -2.79 8.30
CA VAL A 46 -3.57 -1.56 8.06
C VAL A 46 -3.14 -0.95 9.38
N VAL A 47 -1.85 -0.69 9.54
CA VAL A 47 -1.27 -0.05 10.72
C VAL A 47 -0.52 1.21 10.31
N GLY A 48 -0.61 2.27 11.12
CA GLY A 48 0.11 3.51 10.87
C GLY A 48 0.65 4.13 12.16
N PHE A 49 1.85 4.69 12.06
CA PHE A 49 2.49 5.48 13.11
C PHE A 49 2.95 6.81 12.52
N SER A 50 2.85 7.89 13.27
CA SER A 50 3.37 9.19 12.84
C SER A 50 3.89 10.01 14.01
N ALA A 51 4.86 10.86 13.72
CA ALA A 51 5.39 11.85 14.63
C ALA A 51 5.61 13.16 13.88
N ALA A 52 5.27 14.29 14.51
CA ALA A 52 5.55 15.61 13.96
C ALA A 52 6.01 16.57 15.06
N THR A 53 6.91 17.48 14.71
CA THR A 53 7.37 18.52 15.63
C THR A 53 7.41 19.86 14.93
N ALA A 54 6.94 20.90 15.62
CA ALA A 54 7.13 22.28 15.16
C ALA A 54 8.62 22.64 15.24
N LEU A 55 9.12 23.32 14.21
CA LEU A 55 10.45 23.97 14.20
C LEU A 55 10.35 25.46 14.52
N GLY A 56 9.16 26.05 14.36
CA GLY A 56 8.79 27.41 14.72
C GLY A 56 7.30 27.63 14.47
N ASP A 57 6.84 28.88 14.54
CA ASP A 57 5.40 29.21 14.43
C ASP A 57 4.80 28.88 13.04
N HIS A 58 5.66 28.82 12.02
CA HIS A 58 5.27 28.66 10.62
C HIS A 58 5.78 27.37 9.99
N SER A 59 6.44 26.49 10.75
CA SER A 59 7.13 25.35 10.16
C SER A 59 7.18 24.10 11.04
N SER A 60 7.14 22.93 10.42
CA SER A 60 7.16 21.64 11.12
C SER A 60 7.84 20.54 10.31
N LEU A 61 8.49 19.60 10.99
CA LEU A 61 8.93 18.33 10.42
C LEU A 61 7.95 17.21 10.80
N PHE A 62 7.83 16.21 9.93
CA PHE A 62 7.10 14.98 10.25
C PHE A 62 7.79 13.75 9.69
N VAL A 63 7.50 12.62 10.32
CA VAL A 63 7.75 11.27 9.83
C VAL A 63 6.49 10.43 10.05
N ALA A 64 6.20 9.51 9.14
CA ALA A 64 5.08 8.61 9.20
C ALA A 64 5.45 7.27 8.56
N TYR A 65 4.92 6.19 9.11
CA TYR A 65 5.01 4.85 8.57
C TYR A 65 3.59 4.29 8.40
N ASP A 66 3.34 3.63 7.28
CA ASP A 66 2.13 2.84 7.05
C ASP A 66 2.51 1.42 6.62
N GLY A 67 1.84 0.43 7.19
CA GLY A 67 1.94 -0.97 6.81
C GLY A 67 0.57 -1.53 6.44
N GLU A 68 0.51 -2.30 5.37
CA GLU A 68 -0.63 -3.15 4.99
C GLU A 68 -0.14 -4.61 4.97
N ILE A 69 -0.76 -5.47 5.76
CA ILE A 69 -0.25 -6.82 6.04
C ILE A 69 -1.37 -7.84 5.87
N GLY A 70 -1.05 -9.01 5.32
CA GLY A 70 -2.00 -10.12 5.20
C GLY A 70 -2.82 -10.16 3.90
N GLY A 71 -2.69 -9.14 3.04
CA GLY A 71 -3.36 -9.04 1.72
C GLY A 71 -2.78 -9.93 0.61
N GLY A 72 -1.94 -10.91 0.95
CA GLY A 72 -1.18 -11.74 0.00
C GLY A 72 0.15 -11.12 -0.42
N THR A 73 0.33 -9.83 -0.17
CA THR A 73 1.61 -9.11 -0.18
C THR A 73 1.61 -8.14 1.00
N ASP A 74 2.79 -7.90 1.58
CA ASP A 74 2.95 -6.91 2.63
C ASP A 74 3.54 -5.62 2.05
N ASN A 75 2.81 -4.52 2.20
CA ASN A 75 3.22 -3.20 1.72
C ASN A 75 3.67 -2.33 2.89
N HIS A 76 4.81 -1.67 2.72
CA HIS A 76 5.40 -0.80 3.73
C HIS A 76 5.76 0.55 3.09
N ALA A 77 5.30 1.64 3.69
CA ALA A 77 5.61 3.00 3.23
C ALA A 77 6.15 3.84 4.38
N LEU A 78 7.33 4.45 4.18
CA LEU A 78 7.88 5.45 5.09
C LEU A 78 7.84 6.81 4.40
N ARG A 79 7.27 7.80 5.08
CA ARG A 79 7.12 9.17 4.60
C ARG A 79 7.74 10.11 5.60
N ALA A 80 8.47 11.11 5.12
CA ALA A 80 8.95 12.20 5.96
C ALA A 80 8.91 13.50 5.15
N GLY A 81 8.85 14.63 5.84
CA GLY A 81 8.85 15.90 5.14
C GLY A 81 8.83 17.12 6.05
N PHE A 82 8.90 18.27 5.41
CA PHE A 82 8.83 19.58 6.03
C PHE A 82 7.57 20.30 5.53
N LYS A 83 6.85 20.96 6.43
CA LYS A 83 5.66 21.77 6.11
C LYS A 83 5.92 23.21 6.51
N ILE A 84 5.49 24.14 5.65
CA ILE A 84 5.56 25.59 5.87
C ILE A 84 4.15 26.16 5.70
N ARG A 85 3.77 27.10 6.56
CA ARG A 85 2.54 27.91 6.43
C ARG A 85 2.94 29.38 6.28
N TRP A 86 2.51 30.01 5.19
CA TRP A 86 2.71 31.43 4.89
C TRP A 86 1.45 32.25 5.17
#